data_AF-A0A9D1FQ82-F1
#
_entry.id   AF-A0A9D1FQ82-F1
#
_cell.length_a   1.000
_cell.length_b   1.000
_cell.length_c   1.000
_cell.angle_alpha   90.00
_cell.angle_beta   90.00
_cell.angle_gamma   90.00
#
_symmetry.space_group_name_H-M   'P 1'
#
loop_
_entity.id
_entity.type
_entity.pdbx_description
1 polymer ?
#
loop_
_entity_poly.entity_id
_entity_poly.type
_entity_poly.pdbx_seq_one_letter_code
_entity_poly.pdbx_strand_id
1 'polypeptide(L)'
;YVVMECTYGDRSHDAPPDYAKELANVIQRTFDRGGNVVIPSFAVGRTQELLYFLRRIKAEGLVKDHGDFPVYVDSPMAVEATNIFKENVVGYYDQEAMELIRRGINPIGVSNLRLSVTSDDSKEINNSAGCKVILSASGMCEAGRIKHHLKHNLWRPECTILFVGYQAEGTLGRAILEGADSVKLFGEEIEVRAEICRLSGISGHADNKGLLRWVQSFSPKPKRVFIVHGESSVCDLFAMRLRDEFGLRATAPYPGARYDLLRNTCLEEGVQEKIRKPSPARRASAVFQRLVDAGKRLAIVIRHNEGGANKDLAKFADQINALCDKWDR
;
A
#
# COMPACT_ATOMS: atom_id res chain seq x y z
N TYR A 1 4.04 27.99 10.07
CA TYR A 1 3.90 27.34 8.76
C TYR A 1 3.35 25.95 8.98
N VAL A 2 2.70 25.37 7.98
CA VAL A 2 2.20 23.99 8.04
C VAL A 2 2.65 23.28 6.78
N VAL A 3 3.12 22.05 6.91
CA VAL A 3 3.28 21.09 5.81
C VAL A 3 2.27 19.99 6.08
N MET A 4 1.36 19.71 5.14
CA MET A 4 0.30 18.72 5.34
C MET A 4 0.11 17.84 4.12
N GLU A 5 -0.34 16.62 4.37
CA GLU A 5 -0.69 15.66 3.33
C GLU A 5 -1.98 16.08 2.57
N CYS A 6 -2.18 15.49 1.39
CA CYS A 6 -3.28 15.79 0.49
C CYS A 6 -3.91 14.52 -0.10
N THR A 7 -3.70 13.34 0.51
CA THR A 7 -4.01 12.02 -0.10
C THR A 7 -5.46 11.92 -0.59
N TYR A 8 -6.41 12.47 0.18
CA TYR A 8 -7.83 12.59 -0.19
C TYR A 8 -8.28 14.05 -0.27
N GLY A 9 -7.41 14.95 -0.72
CA GLY A 9 -7.71 16.37 -0.87
C GLY A 9 -8.85 16.66 -1.86
N ASP A 10 -9.20 15.71 -2.71
CA ASP A 10 -10.22 15.83 -3.77
C ASP A 10 -11.60 15.28 -3.38
N ARG A 11 -11.70 14.50 -2.30
CA ARG A 11 -12.93 13.77 -1.96
C ARG A 11 -13.17 13.67 -0.46
N SER A 12 -14.43 13.74 -0.07
CA SER A 12 -14.86 13.37 1.28
C SER A 12 -15.31 11.92 1.30
N HIS A 13 -15.14 11.26 2.43
CA HIS A 13 -15.77 9.96 2.66
C HIS A 13 -17.19 10.17 3.19
N ASP A 14 -18.07 9.22 2.90
CA ASP A 14 -19.37 9.13 3.58
C ASP A 14 -19.18 8.82 5.07
N ALA A 15 -20.26 8.89 5.85
CA ALA A 15 -20.21 8.51 7.25
C ALA A 15 -19.57 7.12 7.40
N PRO A 16 -18.61 6.93 8.33
CA PRO A 16 -17.92 5.66 8.47
C PRO A 16 -18.94 4.52 8.63
N PRO A 17 -18.99 3.55 7.71
CA PRO A 17 -19.87 2.41 7.88
C PRO A 17 -19.40 1.56 9.06
N ASP A 18 -20.24 0.62 9.49
CA ASP A 18 -19.78 -0.42 10.41
C ASP A 18 -18.84 -1.37 9.66
N TYR A 19 -17.53 -1.06 9.70
CA TYR A 19 -16.49 -1.81 8.98
C TYR A 19 -16.48 -3.30 9.32
N ALA A 20 -16.86 -3.67 10.55
CA ALA A 20 -16.96 -5.07 10.94
C ALA A 20 -18.09 -5.78 10.19
N LYS A 21 -19.24 -5.11 10.00
CA LYS A 21 -20.36 -5.67 9.21
C LYS A 21 -20.03 -5.74 7.73
N GLU A 22 -19.44 -4.69 7.16
CA GLU A 22 -19.04 -4.70 5.74
C GLU A 22 -18.00 -5.80 5.46
N LEU A 23 -16.99 -5.94 6.32
CA LEU A 23 -16.01 -7.02 6.23
C LEU A 23 -16.68 -8.40 6.41
N ALA A 24 -17.60 -8.55 7.37
CA ALA A 24 -18.35 -9.79 7.57
C ALA A 24 -19.18 -10.16 6.33
N ASN A 25 -19.84 -9.20 5.70
CA ASN A 25 -20.61 -9.42 4.48
C ASN A 25 -19.74 -9.96 3.35
N VAL A 26 -18.55 -9.39 3.15
CA VAL A 26 -17.57 -9.87 2.16
C VAL A 26 -17.09 -11.29 2.51
N ILE A 27 -16.80 -11.56 3.79
CA ILE A 27 -16.36 -12.88 4.23
C ILE A 27 -17.45 -13.92 4.01
N GLN A 28 -18.68 -13.66 4.48
CA GLN A 28 -19.83 -14.56 4.36
C GLN A 28 -20.04 -15.01 2.92
N ARG A 29 -20.25 -14.05 2.00
CA ARG A 29 -20.53 -14.36 0.60
C ARG A 29 -19.37 -15.03 -0.14
N THR A 30 -18.12 -14.79 0.30
CA THR A 30 -16.96 -15.50 -0.26
C THR A 30 -16.93 -16.94 0.22
N PHE A 31 -17.20 -17.15 1.51
CA PHE A 31 -17.16 -18.47 2.13
C PHE A 31 -18.34 -19.35 1.71
N ASP A 32 -19.52 -18.77 1.48
CA ASP A 32 -20.69 -19.47 0.91
C ASP A 32 -20.38 -20.07 -0.47
N ARG A 33 -19.41 -19.50 -1.21
CA ARG A 33 -18.92 -20.02 -2.50
C ARG A 33 -17.75 -20.99 -2.35
N GLY A 34 -17.26 -21.24 -1.13
CA GLY A 34 -16.08 -22.08 -0.87
C GLY A 34 -14.73 -21.37 -1.11
N GLY A 35 -14.73 -20.04 -1.23
CA GLY A 35 -13.55 -19.26 -1.57
C GLY A 35 -12.74 -18.76 -0.37
N ASN A 36 -11.53 -18.28 -0.67
CA ASN A 36 -10.68 -17.57 0.29
C ASN A 36 -10.86 -16.06 0.15
N VAL A 37 -10.73 -15.34 1.26
CA VAL A 37 -10.61 -13.88 1.26
C VAL A 37 -9.14 -13.51 1.42
N VAL A 38 -8.55 -12.94 0.37
CA VAL A 38 -7.17 -12.46 0.39
C VAL A 38 -7.19 -10.94 0.55
N ILE A 39 -6.50 -10.44 1.57
CA ILE A 39 -6.45 -9.02 1.90
C ILE A 39 -5.00 -8.54 1.83
N PRO A 40 -4.59 -7.87 0.73
CA PRO A 40 -3.35 -7.12 0.70
C PRO A 40 -3.37 -6.04 1.79
N SER A 41 -2.47 -6.14 2.77
CA SER A 41 -2.40 -5.19 3.89
C SER A 41 -0.96 -4.76 4.19
N PHE A 42 -0.80 -3.52 4.66
CA PHE A 42 0.48 -3.11 5.24
C PHE A 42 0.69 -3.83 6.57
N ALA A 43 1.94 -4.22 6.83
CA ALA A 43 2.29 -5.01 8.01
C ALA A 43 2.01 -4.26 9.33
N VAL A 44 2.15 -2.93 9.32
CA VAL A 44 1.94 -2.05 10.47
C VAL A 44 0.69 -1.19 10.23
N GLY A 45 -0.13 -1.03 11.26
CA GLY A 45 -1.39 -0.28 11.23
C GLY A 45 -2.54 -1.11 10.63
N ARG A 46 -2.56 -1.24 9.31
CA ARG A 46 -3.70 -1.83 8.57
C ARG A 46 -4.03 -3.25 9.00
N THR A 47 -3.01 -4.08 9.18
CA THR A 47 -3.20 -5.46 9.60
C THR A 47 -3.81 -5.52 11.01
N GLN A 48 -3.39 -4.66 11.92
CA GLN A 48 -3.89 -4.65 13.30
C GLN A 48 -5.34 -4.14 13.39
N GLU A 49 -5.71 -3.14 12.60
CA GLU A 49 -7.11 -2.70 12.48
C GLU A 49 -8.01 -3.82 11.95
N LEU A 50 -7.55 -4.57 10.94
CA LEU A 50 -8.30 -5.74 10.45
C LEU A 50 -8.44 -6.83 11.51
N LEU A 51 -7.40 -7.10 12.29
CA LEU A 51 -7.48 -8.04 13.41
C LEU A 51 -8.49 -7.57 14.46
N TYR A 52 -8.55 -6.26 14.75
CA TYR A 52 -9.54 -5.68 15.63
C TYR A 52 -10.98 -5.93 15.13
N PHE A 53 -11.25 -5.68 13.84
CA PHE A 53 -12.57 -5.95 13.25
C PHE A 53 -12.89 -7.45 13.21
N LEU A 54 -11.93 -8.30 12.84
CA LEU A 54 -12.12 -9.76 12.81
C LEU A 54 -12.44 -10.32 14.20
N ARG A 55 -11.81 -9.81 15.26
CA ARG A 55 -12.18 -10.16 16.64
C ARG A 55 -13.65 -9.82 16.92
N ARG A 56 -14.11 -8.64 16.52
CA ARG A 56 -15.50 -8.22 16.68
C ARG A 56 -16.46 -9.12 15.89
N ILE A 57 -16.15 -9.40 14.63
CA ILE A 57 -16.93 -10.27 13.75
C ILE A 57 -17.16 -11.64 14.38
N LYS A 58 -16.11 -12.22 14.97
CA LYS A 58 -16.19 -13.53 15.62
C LYS A 58 -16.91 -13.49 16.96
N ALA A 59 -16.63 -12.48 17.79
CA ALA A 59 -17.29 -12.32 19.09
C ALA A 59 -18.81 -12.08 18.96
N GLU A 60 -19.24 -11.37 17.92
CA GLU A 60 -20.65 -11.10 17.63
C GLU A 60 -21.29 -12.17 16.72
N GLY A 61 -20.51 -13.14 16.23
CA GLY A 61 -20.96 -14.19 15.32
C GLY A 61 -21.58 -13.64 14.04
N LEU A 62 -20.98 -12.60 13.44
CA LEU A 62 -21.54 -11.92 12.26
C LEU A 62 -21.46 -12.76 10.98
N VAL A 63 -20.55 -13.74 10.93
CA VAL A 63 -20.48 -14.75 9.87
C VAL A 63 -21.18 -16.02 10.36
N LYS A 64 -22.17 -16.49 9.61
CA LYS A 64 -22.99 -17.68 9.89
C LYS A 64 -22.48 -18.87 9.10
N ASP A 65 -22.67 -20.06 9.66
CA ASP A 65 -22.37 -21.38 9.04
C ASP A 65 -20.90 -21.65 8.67
N HIS A 66 -20.00 -20.68 8.88
CA HIS A 66 -18.54 -20.82 8.65
C HIS A 66 -17.70 -20.81 9.94
N GLY A 67 -18.34 -21.01 11.09
CA GLY A 67 -17.71 -21.25 12.40
C GLY A 67 -16.56 -20.30 12.77
N ASP A 68 -15.64 -20.78 13.61
CA ASP A 68 -14.39 -20.08 13.95
C ASP A 68 -13.35 -20.23 12.82
N PHE A 69 -13.63 -19.64 11.66
CA PHE A 69 -12.81 -19.75 10.46
C PHE A 69 -11.35 -19.33 10.68
N PRO A 70 -10.36 -19.95 10.01
CA PRO A 70 -8.96 -19.59 10.20
C PRO A 70 -8.63 -18.22 9.61
N VAL A 71 -7.89 -17.41 10.39
CA VAL A 71 -7.33 -16.13 9.96
C VAL A 71 -5.81 -16.25 9.93
N TYR A 72 -5.20 -16.00 8.79
CA TYR A 72 -3.76 -16.05 8.62
C TYR A 72 -3.17 -14.65 8.52
N VAL A 73 -2.08 -14.41 9.26
CA VAL A 73 -1.21 -13.25 9.06
C VAL A 73 0.10 -13.76 8.48
N ASP A 74 0.29 -13.54 7.18
CA ASP A 74 1.46 -14.00 6.44
C ASP A 74 2.42 -12.84 6.11
N SER A 75 3.16 -12.42 7.14
CA SER A 75 4.25 -11.46 7.03
C SER A 75 5.04 -11.48 8.34
N PRO A 76 6.35 -11.81 8.31
CA PRO A 76 7.20 -11.74 9.51
C PRO A 76 7.15 -10.36 10.16
N MET A 77 7.16 -9.30 9.33
CA MET A 77 7.05 -7.92 9.81
C MET A 77 5.70 -7.63 10.46
N ALA A 78 4.60 -8.19 9.96
CA ALA A 78 3.28 -7.97 10.56
C ALA A 78 3.13 -8.73 11.88
N VAL A 79 3.76 -9.90 11.99
CA VAL A 79 3.84 -10.67 13.24
C VAL A 79 4.58 -9.88 14.30
N GLU A 80 5.78 -9.37 13.99
CA GLU A 80 6.55 -8.53 14.91
C GLU A 80 5.80 -7.24 15.29
N ALA A 81 5.19 -6.56 14.33
CA ALA A 81 4.38 -5.39 14.60
C ALA A 81 3.21 -5.70 15.54
N THR A 82 2.55 -6.84 15.36
CA THR A 82 1.45 -7.28 16.22
C THR A 82 1.91 -7.53 17.66
N ASN A 83 3.14 -8.01 17.86
CA ASN A 83 3.74 -8.14 19.19
C ASN A 83 3.99 -6.77 19.84
N ILE A 84 4.53 -5.82 19.08
CA ILE A 84 4.74 -4.43 19.56
C ILE A 84 3.43 -3.79 20.01
N PHE A 85 2.33 -3.96 19.25
CA PHE A 85 1.01 -3.45 19.62
C PHE A 85 0.49 -4.07 20.93
N LYS A 86 0.76 -5.35 21.20
CA LYS A 86 0.38 -6.00 22.46
C LYS A 86 1.16 -5.45 23.67
N GLU A 87 2.42 -5.10 23.48
CA GLU A 87 3.30 -4.61 24.55
C GLU A 87 3.08 -3.11 24.86
N ASN A 88 2.74 -2.30 23.84
CA ASN A 88 2.71 -0.84 23.94
C ASN A 88 1.28 -0.26 23.98
N VAL A 89 0.52 -0.67 24.99
CA VAL A 89 -0.89 -0.30 25.12
C VAL A 89 -1.10 1.12 25.69
N VAL A 90 -0.36 1.46 26.74
CA VAL A 90 -0.66 2.65 27.55
C VAL A 90 -0.32 3.93 26.77
N GLY A 91 -1.32 4.79 26.56
CA GLY A 91 -1.16 6.10 25.92
C GLY A 91 -1.24 6.11 24.39
N TYR A 92 -1.29 4.94 23.74
CA TYR A 92 -1.36 4.83 22.28
C TYR A 92 -2.71 4.33 21.76
N TYR A 93 -3.49 3.65 22.60
CA TYR A 93 -4.80 3.11 22.24
C TYR A 93 -5.90 4.13 22.53
N ASP A 94 -6.94 4.12 21.71
CA ASP A 94 -8.13 4.93 21.95
C ASP A 94 -8.93 4.40 23.15
N GLN A 95 -9.97 5.14 23.53
CA GLN A 95 -10.76 4.82 24.72
C GLN A 95 -11.52 3.49 24.59
N GLU A 96 -12.02 3.17 23.41
CA GLU A 96 -12.77 1.93 23.14
C GLU A 96 -11.84 0.70 23.26
N ALA A 97 -10.66 0.75 22.65
CA ALA A 97 -9.68 -0.33 22.76
C ALA A 97 -9.14 -0.47 24.19
N MET A 98 -8.96 0.64 24.92
CA MET A 98 -8.59 0.59 26.34
C MET A 98 -9.67 -0.02 27.22
N GLU A 99 -10.95 0.15 26.91
CA GLU A 99 -12.04 -0.49 27.65
C GLU A 99 -12.04 -2.01 27.49
N LEU A 100 -11.75 -2.51 26.28
CA LEU A 100 -11.56 -3.96 26.06
C LEU A 100 -10.43 -4.52 26.93
N ILE A 101 -9.30 -3.80 26.99
CA ILE A 101 -8.14 -4.22 27.78
C ILE A 101 -8.46 -4.25 29.27
N ARG A 102 -9.19 -3.23 29.78
CA ARG A 102 -9.66 -3.22 31.19
C ARG A 102 -10.56 -4.40 31.52
N ARG A 103 -11.28 -4.94 30.53
CA ARG A 103 -12.11 -6.15 30.66
C ARG A 103 -11.31 -7.45 30.49
N GLY A 104 -9.98 -7.38 30.32
CA GLY A 104 -9.12 -8.53 30.07
C GLY A 104 -9.19 -9.07 28.64
N ILE A 105 -9.77 -8.32 27.70
CA ILE A 105 -9.93 -8.72 26.30
C ILE A 105 -8.80 -8.10 25.47
N ASN A 106 -8.04 -8.93 24.75
CA ASN A 106 -7.05 -8.45 23.79
C ASN A 106 -7.75 -7.83 22.56
N PRO A 107 -7.59 -6.52 22.26
CA PRO A 107 -8.31 -5.85 21.18
C PRO A 107 -8.05 -6.44 19.80
N ILE A 108 -6.85 -6.99 19.57
CA ILE A 108 -6.41 -7.59 18.30
C ILE A 108 -6.26 -9.12 18.40
N GLY A 109 -6.74 -9.71 19.50
CA GLY A 109 -6.73 -11.15 19.72
C GLY A 109 -7.88 -11.82 18.98
N VAL A 110 -7.60 -12.47 17.86
CA VAL A 110 -8.61 -13.20 17.07
C VAL A 110 -8.51 -14.70 17.38
N SER A 111 -9.64 -15.38 17.59
CA SER A 111 -9.66 -16.85 17.70
C SER A 111 -9.23 -17.50 16.37
N ASN A 112 -8.64 -18.70 16.41
CA ASN A 112 -8.07 -19.38 15.22
C ASN A 112 -7.16 -18.47 14.35
N LEU A 113 -6.42 -17.56 15.00
CA LEU A 113 -5.38 -16.75 14.36
C LEU A 113 -4.11 -17.58 14.19
N ARG A 114 -3.60 -17.64 12.97
CA ARG A 114 -2.40 -18.37 12.59
C ARG A 114 -1.37 -17.39 12.05
N LEU A 115 -0.24 -17.30 12.75
CA LEU A 115 0.86 -16.42 12.38
C LEU A 115 1.86 -17.22 11.54
N SER A 116 2.19 -16.74 10.35
CA SER A 116 3.14 -17.38 9.45
C SER A 116 4.42 -16.56 9.35
N VAL A 117 5.53 -17.17 9.75
CA VAL A 117 6.84 -16.51 9.81
C VAL A 117 7.79 -17.10 8.79
N THR A 118 7.70 -18.40 8.49
CA THR A 118 8.59 -19.05 7.51
C THR A 118 8.01 -19.02 6.10
N SER A 119 8.85 -19.31 5.11
CA SER A 119 8.38 -19.46 3.74
C SER A 119 7.57 -20.74 3.52
N ASP A 120 7.82 -21.78 4.30
CA ASP A 120 7.10 -23.05 4.19
C ASP A 120 5.72 -22.93 4.80
N ASP A 121 5.59 -22.25 5.95
CA ASP A 121 4.29 -21.85 6.52
C ASP A 121 3.42 -21.16 5.45
N SER A 122 3.99 -20.17 4.73
CA SER A 122 3.29 -19.40 3.69
C SER A 122 2.82 -20.26 2.52
N LYS A 123 3.63 -21.24 2.10
CA LYS A 123 3.24 -22.20 1.05
C LYS A 123 2.09 -23.09 1.53
N GLU A 124 2.14 -23.57 2.76
CA GLU A 124 1.08 -24.41 3.35
C GLU A 124 -0.27 -23.69 3.39
N ILE A 125 -0.29 -22.38 3.62
CA ILE A 125 -1.53 -21.59 3.56
C ILE A 125 -2.25 -21.79 2.23
N ASN A 126 -1.50 -21.75 1.11
CA ASN A 126 -2.08 -21.90 -0.23
C ASN A 126 -2.57 -23.33 -0.52
N ASN A 127 -1.94 -24.33 0.11
CA ASN A 127 -2.30 -25.75 -0.07
C ASN A 127 -3.39 -26.23 0.89
N SER A 128 -3.63 -25.49 1.97
CA SER A 128 -4.60 -25.89 2.99
C SER A 128 -6.04 -25.78 2.46
N ALA A 129 -6.84 -26.84 2.69
CA ALA A 129 -8.25 -26.87 2.32
C ALA A 129 -9.12 -25.94 3.20
N GLY A 130 -10.37 -25.74 2.78
CA GLY A 130 -11.36 -24.93 3.48
C GLY A 130 -11.19 -23.41 3.30
N CYS A 131 -12.27 -22.68 3.58
CA CYS A 131 -12.32 -21.21 3.49
C CYS A 131 -11.41 -20.56 4.56
N LYS A 132 -10.68 -19.52 4.18
CA LYS A 132 -9.81 -18.77 5.11
C LYS A 132 -9.71 -17.29 4.75
N VAL A 133 -9.35 -16.48 5.75
CA VAL A 133 -8.91 -15.11 5.56
C VAL A 133 -7.38 -15.08 5.56
N ILE A 134 -6.77 -14.44 4.56
CA ILE A 134 -5.31 -14.30 4.43
C ILE A 134 -4.96 -12.82 4.41
N LEU A 135 -4.32 -12.34 5.49
CA LEU A 135 -3.73 -11.00 5.57
C LEU A 135 -2.26 -11.11 5.18
N SER A 136 -1.84 -10.44 4.11
CA SER A 136 -0.45 -10.54 3.65
C SER A 136 0.08 -9.22 3.08
N ALA A 137 1.37 -8.98 3.34
CA ALA A 137 2.09 -7.82 2.86
C ALA A 137 2.74 -8.07 1.48
N SER A 138 2.89 -7.06 0.62
CA SER A 138 2.59 -5.62 0.84
C SER A 138 1.16 -5.19 0.45
N GLY A 139 0.68 -4.10 1.06
CA GLY A 139 -0.69 -3.59 0.87
C GLY A 139 -1.02 -3.06 -0.53
N MET A 140 -0.03 -2.89 -1.40
CA MET A 140 -0.21 -2.48 -2.81
C MET A 140 0.19 -3.57 -3.82
N CYS A 141 0.46 -4.79 -3.34
CA CYS A 141 0.78 -5.97 -4.15
C CYS A 141 2.11 -5.90 -4.95
N GLU A 142 2.96 -4.92 -4.70
CA GLU A 142 4.22 -4.73 -5.44
C GLU A 142 5.27 -5.81 -5.13
N ALA A 143 5.30 -6.27 -3.88
CA ALA A 143 6.31 -7.20 -3.38
C ALA A 143 5.79 -8.04 -2.21
N GLY A 144 6.56 -9.04 -1.83
CA GLY A 144 6.28 -9.88 -0.68
C GLY A 144 5.37 -11.07 -0.99
N ARG A 145 4.90 -11.71 0.09
CA ARG A 145 4.17 -12.99 0.03
C ARG A 145 2.78 -12.85 -0.58
N ILE A 146 2.21 -11.64 -0.55
CA ILE A 146 0.93 -11.35 -1.20
C ILE A 146 0.92 -11.76 -2.69
N LYS A 147 2.04 -11.62 -3.41
CA LYS A 147 2.12 -12.02 -4.82
C LYS A 147 1.91 -13.52 -5.01
N HIS A 148 2.38 -14.33 -4.07
CA HIS A 148 2.13 -15.77 -4.08
C HIS A 148 0.65 -16.07 -3.78
N HIS A 149 0.04 -15.40 -2.81
CA HIS A 149 -1.40 -15.59 -2.56
C HIS A 149 -2.26 -15.14 -3.73
N LEU A 150 -1.92 -14.03 -4.40
CA LEU A 150 -2.57 -13.62 -5.64
C LEU A 150 -2.43 -14.69 -6.72
N LYS A 151 -1.22 -15.25 -6.92
CA LYS A 151 -1.01 -16.34 -7.88
C LYS A 151 -1.94 -17.53 -7.65
N HIS A 152 -2.25 -17.88 -6.40
CA HIS A 152 -3.09 -19.04 -6.08
C HIS A 152 -4.59 -18.75 -5.99
N ASN A 153 -5.00 -17.48 -5.90
CA ASN A 153 -6.40 -17.13 -5.65
C ASN A 153 -7.03 -16.25 -6.74
N LEU A 154 -6.25 -15.49 -7.51
CA LEU A 154 -6.78 -14.49 -8.44
C LEU A 154 -7.56 -15.11 -9.62
N TRP A 155 -7.19 -16.31 -10.05
CA TRP A 155 -7.87 -17.05 -11.13
C TRP A 155 -9.07 -17.89 -10.65
N ARG A 156 -9.33 -17.91 -9.34
CA ARG A 156 -10.41 -18.71 -8.72
C ARG A 156 -11.65 -17.84 -8.51
N PRO A 157 -12.76 -18.07 -9.24
CA PRO A 157 -13.95 -17.22 -9.19
C PRO A 157 -14.68 -17.25 -7.83
N GLU A 158 -14.49 -18.30 -7.04
CA GLU A 158 -15.05 -18.37 -5.69
C GLU A 158 -14.35 -17.43 -4.69
N CYS A 159 -13.07 -17.10 -4.93
CA CYS A 159 -12.25 -16.28 -4.05
C CYS A 159 -12.54 -14.79 -4.20
N THR A 160 -12.14 -14.01 -3.18
CA THR A 160 -12.24 -12.56 -3.17
C THR A 160 -10.89 -11.93 -2.83
N ILE A 161 -10.48 -10.93 -3.61
CA ILE A 161 -9.36 -10.05 -3.28
C ILE A 161 -9.95 -8.74 -2.74
N LEU A 162 -9.71 -8.45 -1.46
CA LEU A 162 -10.28 -7.30 -0.78
C LEU A 162 -9.21 -6.23 -0.54
N PHE A 163 -9.31 -5.10 -1.21
CA PHE A 163 -8.43 -3.95 -1.00
C PHE A 163 -8.98 -3.04 0.11
N VAL A 164 -8.16 -2.80 1.13
CA VAL A 164 -8.54 -2.05 2.36
C VAL A 164 -7.78 -0.73 2.51
N GLY A 165 -7.05 -0.32 1.48
CA GLY A 165 -6.20 0.87 1.51
C GLY A 165 -6.04 1.48 0.12
N TYR A 166 -5.50 2.70 0.10
CA TYR A 166 -5.20 3.41 -1.14
C TYR A 166 -4.23 2.59 -2.02
N GLN A 167 -4.49 2.58 -3.32
CA GLN A 167 -3.65 1.93 -4.33
C GLN A 167 -3.08 3.03 -5.23
N ALA A 168 -1.76 3.20 -5.19
CA ALA A 168 -1.07 4.21 -5.97
C ALA A 168 -1.04 3.85 -7.46
N GLU A 169 -1.09 4.87 -8.32
CA GLU A 169 -0.99 4.69 -9.76
C GLU A 169 0.31 3.94 -10.14
N GLY A 170 0.20 3.01 -11.09
CA GLY A 170 1.32 2.18 -11.53
C GLY A 170 1.58 0.94 -10.69
N THR A 171 0.90 0.75 -9.55
CA THR A 171 1.03 -0.49 -8.77
C THR A 171 0.17 -1.62 -9.33
N LEU A 172 0.58 -2.87 -9.06
CA LEU A 172 -0.19 -4.05 -9.39
C LEU A 172 -1.56 -4.03 -8.71
N GLY A 173 -1.62 -3.63 -7.44
CA GLY A 173 -2.89 -3.55 -6.71
C GLY A 173 -3.86 -2.57 -7.35
N ARG A 174 -3.37 -1.44 -7.88
CA ARG A 174 -4.20 -0.49 -8.64
C ARG A 174 -4.73 -1.09 -9.93
N ALA A 175 -3.89 -1.78 -10.71
CA ALA A 175 -4.30 -2.41 -11.97
C ALA A 175 -5.41 -3.46 -11.76
N ILE A 176 -5.28 -4.30 -10.72
CA ILE A 176 -6.32 -5.28 -10.35
C ILE A 176 -7.61 -4.56 -9.95
N LEU A 177 -7.50 -3.52 -9.11
CA LEU A 177 -8.65 -2.78 -8.60
C LEU A 177 -9.42 -2.03 -9.71
N GLU A 178 -8.74 -1.60 -10.78
CA GLU A 178 -9.34 -0.94 -11.94
C GLU A 178 -9.91 -1.92 -12.98
N GLY A 179 -9.90 -3.23 -12.70
CA GLY A 179 -10.55 -4.23 -13.53
C GLY A 179 -9.68 -4.80 -14.65
N ALA A 180 -8.38 -4.94 -14.43
CA ALA A 180 -7.53 -5.68 -15.38
C ALA A 180 -8.01 -7.14 -15.53
N ASP A 181 -8.20 -7.60 -16.77
CA ASP A 181 -8.62 -8.99 -17.07
C ASP A 181 -7.52 -10.02 -16.76
N SER A 182 -6.26 -9.61 -16.87
CA SER A 182 -5.09 -10.42 -16.54
C SER A 182 -3.97 -9.57 -15.95
N VAL A 183 -3.12 -10.20 -15.14
CA VAL A 183 -1.91 -9.57 -14.59
C VAL A 183 -0.71 -10.51 -14.68
N LYS A 184 0.48 -9.93 -14.77
CA LYS A 184 1.73 -10.70 -14.82
C LYS A 184 2.32 -10.88 -13.43
N LEU A 185 2.41 -12.13 -12.97
CA LEU A 185 2.99 -12.52 -11.69
C LEU A 185 4.07 -13.58 -11.92
N PHE A 186 5.29 -13.33 -11.42
CA PHE A 186 6.44 -14.25 -11.57
C PHE A 186 6.78 -14.66 -13.01
N GLY A 187 6.47 -13.80 -13.98
CA GLY A 187 6.70 -14.08 -15.40
C GLY A 187 5.52 -14.77 -16.09
N GLU A 188 4.53 -15.24 -15.34
CA GLU A 188 3.32 -15.90 -15.82
C GLU A 188 2.16 -14.90 -15.92
N GLU A 189 1.29 -15.09 -16.89
CA GLU A 189 0.04 -14.34 -17.02
C GLU A 189 -1.06 -15.06 -16.24
N ILE A 190 -1.74 -14.33 -15.36
CA ILE A 190 -2.78 -14.86 -14.47
C ILE A 190 -4.07 -14.11 -14.74
N GLU A 191 -5.12 -14.84 -15.10
CA GLU A 191 -6.44 -14.27 -15.31
C GLU A 191 -7.05 -13.82 -13.97
N VAL A 192 -7.74 -12.68 -14.02
CA VAL A 192 -8.49 -12.12 -12.90
C VAL A 192 -9.92 -12.60 -13.00
N ARG A 193 -10.23 -13.69 -12.29
CA ARG A 193 -11.59 -14.26 -12.18
C ARG A 193 -12.17 -14.12 -10.78
N ALA A 194 -11.32 -13.98 -9.76
CA ALA A 194 -11.72 -13.72 -8.40
C ALA A 194 -12.49 -12.41 -8.32
N GLU A 195 -13.38 -12.34 -7.33
CA GLU A 195 -14.09 -11.12 -7.05
C GLU A 195 -13.14 -10.05 -6.50
N ILE A 196 -13.15 -8.86 -7.09
CA ILE A 196 -12.34 -7.73 -6.63
C ILE A 196 -13.23 -6.75 -5.86
N CYS A 197 -12.94 -6.60 -4.57
CA CYS A 197 -13.69 -5.72 -3.67
C CYS A 197 -12.80 -4.62 -3.11
N ARG A 198 -13.43 -3.51 -2.73
CA ARG A 198 -12.80 -2.43 -1.97
C ARG A 198 -13.58 -2.14 -0.71
N LEU A 199 -12.91 -2.16 0.43
CA LEU A 199 -13.46 -1.66 1.69
C LEU A 199 -13.01 -0.20 1.86
N SER A 200 -13.86 0.72 1.43
CA SER A 200 -13.63 2.17 1.55
C SER A 200 -13.65 2.59 3.03
N GLY A 201 -13.00 3.71 3.36
CA GLY A 201 -13.12 4.36 4.67
C GLY A 201 -12.16 3.89 5.75
N ILE A 202 -11.50 2.72 5.62
CA ILE A 202 -10.53 2.31 6.64
C ILE A 202 -9.21 3.10 6.50
N SER A 203 -8.95 3.81 5.40
CA SER A 203 -7.69 4.54 5.19
C SER A 203 -7.32 5.46 6.37
N GLY A 204 -6.05 5.40 6.82
CA GLY A 204 -5.57 6.21 7.95
C GLY A 204 -5.34 7.69 7.60
N HIS A 205 -5.59 8.07 6.35
CA HIS A 205 -5.48 9.45 5.88
C HIS A 205 -6.81 10.18 6.06
N ALA A 206 -6.75 11.44 6.49
CA ALA A 206 -7.94 12.26 6.61
C ALA A 206 -8.58 12.51 5.23
N ASP A 207 -9.92 12.53 5.20
CA ASP A 207 -10.67 12.91 4.01
C ASP A 207 -10.64 14.42 3.78
N ASN A 208 -11.20 14.91 2.66
CA ASN A 208 -11.21 16.35 2.37
C ASN A 208 -11.79 17.20 3.51
N LYS A 209 -12.87 16.75 4.16
CA LYS A 209 -13.49 17.50 5.28
C LYS A 209 -12.59 17.50 6.52
N GLY A 210 -11.96 16.38 6.82
CA GLY A 210 -10.99 16.23 7.92
C GLY A 210 -9.75 17.10 7.72
N LEU A 211 -9.18 17.10 6.51
CA LEU A 211 -8.04 17.94 6.14
C LEU A 211 -8.36 19.44 6.28
N LEU A 212 -9.53 19.87 5.78
CA LEU A 212 -10.01 21.25 5.91
C LEU A 212 -10.22 21.62 7.38
N ARG A 213 -10.91 20.79 8.16
CA ARG A 213 -11.13 21.02 9.59
C ARG A 213 -9.81 21.16 10.35
N TRP A 214 -8.85 20.29 10.08
CA TRP A 214 -7.56 20.28 10.74
C TRP A 214 -6.78 21.57 10.46
N VAL A 215 -6.62 21.96 9.19
CA VAL A 215 -5.87 23.18 8.84
C VAL A 215 -6.57 24.46 9.30
N GLN A 216 -7.91 24.45 9.40
CA GLN A 216 -8.67 25.58 9.93
C GLN A 216 -8.60 25.70 11.45
N SER A 217 -8.26 24.64 12.18
CA SER A 217 -8.24 24.65 13.65
C SER A 217 -7.06 25.42 14.25
N PHE A 218 -6.05 25.78 13.44
CA PHE A 218 -4.92 26.57 13.92
C PHE A 218 -5.30 28.00 14.28
N SER A 219 -4.85 28.45 15.46
CA SER A 219 -4.90 29.83 15.92
C SER A 219 -3.58 30.20 16.60
N PRO A 220 -2.83 31.23 16.12
CA PRO A 220 -3.11 32.02 14.92
C PRO A 220 -3.03 31.19 13.62
N LYS A 221 -3.66 31.69 12.54
CA LYS A 221 -3.62 31.03 11.22
C LYS A 221 -2.18 30.89 10.71
N PRO A 222 -1.85 29.80 9.99
CA PRO A 222 -0.51 29.60 9.47
C PRO A 222 -0.15 30.62 8.39
N LYS A 223 1.08 31.16 8.46
CA LYS A 223 1.61 32.12 7.46
C LYS A 223 1.63 31.58 6.02
N ARG A 224 1.79 30.26 5.88
CA ARG A 224 1.63 29.50 4.62
C ARG A 224 1.41 28.03 4.95
N VAL A 225 0.63 27.36 4.12
CA VAL A 225 0.39 25.91 4.11
C VAL A 225 1.05 25.30 2.86
N PHE A 226 1.89 24.29 3.05
CA PHE A 226 2.52 23.52 1.99
C PHE A 226 1.77 22.19 1.84
N ILE A 227 1.22 21.94 0.66
CA ILE A 227 0.39 20.78 0.35
C ILE A 227 1.25 19.74 -0.36
N VAL A 228 1.44 18.59 0.28
CA VAL A 228 2.32 17.51 -0.20
C VAL A 228 1.60 16.17 -0.11
N HIS A 229 2.26 15.07 -0.50
CA HIS A 229 1.80 13.71 -0.25
C HIS A 229 0.35 13.43 -0.77
N GLY A 230 0.17 13.62 -2.07
CA GLY A 230 -0.98 13.15 -2.84
C GLY A 230 -0.71 13.32 -4.34
N GLU A 231 -1.65 12.94 -5.19
CA GLU A 231 -1.50 13.10 -6.64
C GLU A 231 -1.32 14.58 -7.01
N SER A 232 -0.54 14.89 -8.05
CA SER A 232 -0.20 16.28 -8.41
C SER A 232 -1.44 17.14 -8.62
N SER A 233 -2.43 16.61 -9.36
CA SER A 233 -3.72 17.27 -9.58
C SER A 233 -4.49 17.53 -8.28
N VAL A 234 -4.45 16.59 -7.34
CA VAL A 234 -5.14 16.68 -6.05
C VAL A 234 -4.46 17.73 -5.16
N CYS A 235 -3.14 17.77 -5.11
CA CYS A 235 -2.42 18.77 -4.33
C CYS A 235 -2.59 20.18 -4.91
N ASP A 236 -2.56 20.34 -6.24
CA ASP A 236 -2.85 21.62 -6.90
C ASP A 236 -4.28 22.10 -6.63
N LEU A 237 -5.26 21.20 -6.78
CA LEU A 237 -6.67 21.46 -6.47
C LEU A 237 -6.85 21.88 -5.01
N PHE A 238 -6.31 21.11 -4.07
CA PHE A 238 -6.49 21.37 -2.64
C PHE A 238 -5.80 22.67 -2.21
N ALA A 239 -4.61 22.96 -2.74
CA ALA A 239 -3.93 24.23 -2.50
C ALA A 239 -4.74 25.43 -3.05
N MET A 240 -5.37 25.28 -4.22
CA MET A 240 -6.26 26.30 -4.78
C MET A 240 -7.47 26.54 -3.87
N ARG A 241 -8.16 25.48 -3.43
CA ARG A 241 -9.30 25.59 -2.53
C ARG A 241 -8.96 26.31 -1.22
N LEU A 242 -7.82 25.99 -0.61
CA LEU A 242 -7.38 26.69 0.61
C LEU A 242 -7.14 28.20 0.40
N ARG A 243 -6.65 28.60 -0.77
CA ARG A 243 -6.48 30.02 -1.11
C ARG A 243 -7.83 30.69 -1.34
N ASP A 244 -8.65 30.12 -2.21
CA ASP A 244 -9.80 30.79 -2.80
C ASP A 244 -11.02 30.73 -1.87
N GLU A 245 -11.25 29.60 -1.19
CA GLU A 245 -12.40 29.41 -0.31
C GLU A 245 -12.11 29.83 1.15
N PHE A 246 -10.86 29.72 1.60
CA PHE A 246 -10.50 29.86 3.02
C PHE A 246 -9.49 30.97 3.33
N GLY A 247 -9.03 31.70 2.31
CA GLY A 247 -8.09 32.82 2.47
C GLY A 247 -6.72 32.42 3.03
N LEU A 248 -6.37 31.13 2.99
CA LEU A 248 -5.09 30.64 3.48
C LEU A 248 -4.05 30.69 2.37
N ARG A 249 -2.88 31.27 2.65
CA ARG A 249 -1.76 31.21 1.71
C ARG A 249 -1.30 29.74 1.57
N ALA A 250 -1.64 29.08 0.47
CA ALA A 250 -1.31 27.67 0.25
C ALA A 250 -0.55 27.44 -1.06
N THR A 251 0.39 26.50 -1.05
CA THR A 251 1.23 26.14 -2.21
C THR A 251 1.45 24.64 -2.26
N ALA A 252 1.36 24.03 -3.45
CA ALA A 252 1.78 22.65 -3.70
C ALA A 252 3.20 22.68 -4.31
N PRO A 253 4.27 22.46 -3.53
CA PRO A 253 5.63 22.51 -4.04
C PRO A 253 5.94 21.30 -4.94
N TYR A 254 6.65 21.53 -6.05
CA TYR A 254 7.19 20.44 -6.85
C TYR A 254 8.40 19.78 -6.18
N PRO A 255 8.72 18.53 -6.54
CA PRO A 255 9.96 17.88 -6.08
C PRO A 255 11.19 18.77 -6.34
N GLY A 256 12.01 18.95 -5.31
CA GLY A 256 13.20 19.81 -5.38
C GLY A 256 12.95 21.30 -5.11
N ALA A 257 11.72 21.75 -4.88
CA ALA A 257 11.44 23.15 -4.56
C ALA A 257 12.10 23.60 -3.25
N ARG A 258 12.51 24.87 -3.18
CA ARG A 258 13.17 25.49 -2.02
C ARG A 258 12.47 26.77 -1.60
N TYR A 259 12.33 26.97 -0.29
CA TYR A 259 11.63 28.11 0.29
C TYR A 259 12.43 28.73 1.44
N ASP A 260 12.43 30.07 1.49
CA ASP A 260 12.88 30.84 2.65
C ASP A 260 11.67 31.04 3.58
N LEU A 261 11.66 30.33 4.71
CA LEU A 261 10.59 30.41 5.70
C LEU A 261 10.62 31.70 6.53
N LEU A 262 11.75 32.40 6.64
CA LEU A 262 11.83 33.69 7.33
C LEU A 262 11.15 34.77 6.49
N ARG A 263 11.47 34.80 5.19
CA ARG A 263 10.91 35.77 4.22
C ARG A 263 9.56 35.34 3.64
N ASN A 264 9.14 34.09 3.85
CA ASN A 264 7.94 33.49 3.25
C ASN A 264 7.96 33.56 1.70
N THR A 265 9.09 33.26 1.08
CA THR A 265 9.31 33.36 -0.37
C THR A 265 9.79 32.04 -0.95
N CYS A 266 9.41 31.77 -2.20
CA CYS A 266 9.98 30.66 -2.98
C CYS A 266 11.36 31.09 -3.50
N LEU A 267 12.36 30.24 -3.34
CA LEU A 267 13.71 30.42 -3.88
C LEU A 267 13.87 29.65 -5.20
N GLU A 268 13.33 28.43 -5.26
CA GLU A 268 13.36 27.55 -6.42
C GLU A 268 12.03 26.77 -6.49
N GLU A 269 11.38 26.72 -7.66
CA GLU A 269 10.03 26.13 -7.80
C GLU A 269 10.03 24.59 -7.88
N GLY A 270 11.18 23.97 -8.11
CA GLY A 270 11.32 22.51 -8.29
C GLY A 270 11.05 22.05 -9.72
N VAL A 271 11.10 20.74 -9.94
CA VAL A 271 10.97 20.13 -11.28
C VAL A 271 9.51 19.79 -11.57
N GLN A 272 8.94 20.43 -12.59
CA GLN A 272 7.58 20.22 -13.08
C GLN A 272 7.54 19.10 -14.15
N GLU A 273 8.06 17.91 -13.85
CA GLU A 273 7.93 16.79 -14.79
C GLU A 273 6.51 16.22 -14.73
N LYS A 274 5.69 16.55 -15.74
CA LYS A 274 4.50 15.76 -16.06
C LYS A 274 4.98 14.37 -16.44
N ILE A 275 4.66 13.35 -15.64
CA ILE A 275 4.80 11.95 -16.05
C ILE A 275 3.97 11.79 -17.34
N ARG A 276 4.63 11.85 -18.51
CA ARG A 276 3.99 11.63 -19.79
C ARG A 276 3.69 10.14 -19.91
N LYS A 277 2.40 9.80 -20.03
CA LYS A 277 1.95 8.45 -20.37
C LYS A 277 2.74 7.91 -21.57
N PRO A 278 3.23 6.66 -21.55
CA PRO A 278 3.59 5.99 -22.78
C PRO A 278 2.30 5.65 -23.54
N SER A 279 2.16 6.20 -24.74
CA SER A 279 1.12 5.85 -25.71
C SER A 279 1.21 4.36 -26.14
N PRO A 280 0.12 3.73 -26.61
CA PRO A 280 0.01 2.27 -26.83
C PRO A 280 0.94 1.68 -27.91
N ALA A 281 1.73 2.50 -28.61
CA ALA A 281 2.56 2.09 -29.74
C ALA A 281 3.86 1.36 -29.36
N ARG A 282 4.14 1.10 -28.08
CA ARG A 282 5.48 0.68 -27.61
C ARG A 282 5.62 -0.82 -27.31
N ARG A 283 5.18 -1.70 -28.22
CA ARG A 283 5.65 -3.11 -28.21
C ARG A 283 7.17 -3.24 -28.40
N ALA A 284 7.84 -2.20 -28.90
CA ALA A 284 9.30 -2.08 -28.93
C ALA A 284 9.96 -1.78 -27.55
N SER A 285 9.19 -1.41 -26.52
CA SER A 285 9.73 -0.88 -25.25
C SER A 285 10.25 -1.96 -24.30
N ALA A 286 9.74 -3.20 -24.35
CA ALA A 286 10.15 -4.23 -23.39
C ALA A 286 11.62 -4.64 -23.58
N VAL A 287 12.09 -4.67 -24.83
CA VAL A 287 13.48 -5.02 -25.18
C VAL A 287 14.42 -3.87 -24.82
N PHE A 288 14.02 -2.63 -25.09
CA PHE A 288 14.79 -1.46 -24.68
C PHE A 288 14.87 -1.32 -23.15
N GLN A 289 13.76 -1.56 -22.45
CA GLN A 289 13.75 -1.54 -20.98
C GLN A 289 14.66 -2.63 -20.40
N ARG A 290 14.66 -3.83 -20.99
CA ARG A 290 15.60 -4.90 -20.62
C ARG A 290 17.07 -4.48 -20.82
N LEU A 291 17.39 -3.70 -21.85
CA LEU A 291 18.72 -3.16 -22.06
C LEU A 291 19.09 -2.12 -20.99
N VAL A 292 18.17 -1.21 -20.65
CA VAL A 292 18.35 -0.22 -19.58
C VAL A 292 18.58 -0.91 -18.23
N ASP A 293 17.81 -1.95 -17.91
CA ASP A 293 17.94 -2.69 -16.66
C ASP A 293 19.25 -3.50 -16.61
N ALA A 294 19.72 -4.03 -17.75
CA ALA A 294 21.05 -4.65 -17.86
C ALA A 294 22.17 -3.64 -17.59
N GLY A 295 22.05 -2.40 -18.07
CA GLY A 295 23.00 -1.31 -17.78
C GLY A 295 23.03 -0.93 -16.30
N LYS A 296 21.86 -0.82 -15.64
CA LYS A 296 21.77 -0.59 -14.19
C LYS A 296 22.44 -1.71 -13.39
N ARG A 297 22.24 -2.97 -13.80
CA ARG A 297 22.92 -4.11 -13.19
C ARG A 297 24.44 -4.04 -13.36
N LEU A 298 24.92 -3.68 -14.55
CA LEU A 298 26.36 -3.49 -14.80
C LEU A 298 26.96 -2.42 -13.86
N ALA A 299 26.27 -1.29 -13.67
CA ALA A 299 26.71 -0.25 -12.74
C ALA A 299 26.84 -0.75 -11.29
N ILE A 300 25.93 -1.62 -10.83
CA ILE A 300 26.03 -2.27 -9.51
C ILE A 300 27.25 -3.20 -9.44
N VAL A 301 27.49 -4.00 -10.49
CA VAL A 301 28.64 -4.90 -10.55
C VAL A 301 29.96 -4.12 -10.53
N ILE A 302 30.05 -2.98 -11.23
CA ILE A 302 31.21 -2.10 -11.18
C ILE A 302 31.50 -1.65 -9.75
N ARG A 303 30.48 -1.20 -9.01
CA ARG A 303 30.63 -0.81 -7.60
C ARG A 303 31.08 -1.95 -6.69
N HIS A 304 30.58 -3.18 -6.91
CA HIS A 304 31.00 -4.33 -6.12
C HIS A 304 32.46 -4.75 -6.35
N ASN A 305 33.08 -4.34 -7.46
CA ASN A 305 34.48 -4.63 -7.74
C ASN A 305 35.42 -3.52 -7.24
N GLU A 306 34.91 -2.49 -6.55
CA GLU A 306 35.74 -1.47 -5.93
C GLU A 306 36.74 -2.10 -4.93
N GLY A 307 38.03 -1.81 -5.10
CA GLY A 307 39.10 -2.43 -4.31
C GLY A 307 39.60 -3.79 -4.82
N GLY A 308 39.12 -4.27 -5.98
CA GLY A 308 39.62 -5.47 -6.65
C GLY A 308 41.04 -5.33 -7.21
N ALA A 309 41.64 -6.45 -7.65
CA ALA A 309 42.99 -6.43 -8.21
C ALA A 309 43.06 -5.61 -9.50
N ASN A 310 44.06 -4.71 -9.62
CA ASN A 310 44.21 -3.79 -10.77
C ASN A 310 44.19 -4.49 -12.14
N LYS A 311 44.75 -5.70 -12.23
CA LYS A 311 44.76 -6.50 -13.46
C LYS A 311 43.35 -6.92 -13.88
N ASP A 312 42.50 -7.29 -12.93
CA ASP A 312 41.14 -7.74 -13.18
C ASP A 312 40.22 -6.54 -13.47
N LEU A 313 40.45 -5.41 -12.80
CA LEU A 313 39.74 -4.15 -13.07
C LEU A 313 40.03 -3.62 -14.48
N ALA A 314 41.30 -3.64 -14.91
CA ALA A 314 41.68 -3.24 -16.26
C ALA A 314 41.02 -4.14 -17.32
N LYS A 315 41.10 -5.46 -17.12
CA LYS A 315 40.45 -6.44 -18.02
C LYS A 315 38.94 -6.25 -18.08
N PHE A 316 38.29 -5.95 -16.95
CA PHE A 316 36.85 -5.74 -16.91
C PHE A 316 36.45 -4.43 -17.61
N ALA A 317 37.23 -3.35 -17.44
CA ALA A 317 37.02 -2.10 -18.17
C ALA A 317 37.16 -2.29 -19.69
N ASP A 318 38.17 -3.02 -20.15
CA ASP A 318 38.38 -3.31 -21.58
C ASP A 318 37.19 -4.10 -22.18
N GLN A 319 36.60 -5.02 -21.42
CA GLN A 319 35.41 -5.77 -21.85
C GLN A 319 34.17 -4.87 -21.98
N ILE A 320 34.02 -3.90 -21.09
CA ILE A 320 32.92 -2.92 -21.16
C ILE A 320 33.12 -2.00 -22.36
N ASN A 321 34.33 -1.48 -22.56
CA ASN A 321 34.64 -0.61 -23.70
C ASN A 321 34.46 -1.35 -25.04
N ALA A 322 34.93 -2.59 -25.17
CA ALA A 322 34.72 -3.40 -26.36
C ALA A 322 33.23 -3.68 -26.63
N LEU A 323 32.41 -3.78 -25.58
CA LEU A 323 30.96 -3.87 -25.72
C LEU A 323 30.37 -2.55 -26.22
N CYS A 324 30.80 -1.41 -25.68
CA CYS A 324 30.39 -0.09 -26.14
C CYS A 324 30.75 0.10 -27.63
N ASP A 325 32.01 -0.10 -28.01
CA ASP A 325 32.50 0.05 -29.38
C ASP A 325 31.74 -0.83 -30.38
N LYS A 326 31.31 -2.03 -29.95
CA LYS A 326 30.54 -2.96 -30.79
C LYS A 326 29.11 -2.50 -31.05
N TRP A 327 28.51 -1.74 -30.13
CA TRP A 327 27.10 -1.35 -30.18
C TRP A 327 26.88 0.14 -30.41
N ASP A 328 27.94 0.94 -30.42
CA ASP A 328 27.93 2.33 -30.85
C ASP A 328 27.67 2.38 -32.37
N ARG A 329 26.56 3.03 -32.76
CA ARG A 329 26.08 3.13 -34.15
C ARG A 329 26.04 4.57 -34.60
#